data_AF-M0AZZ7-F1
#
_entry.id   AF-M0AZZ7-F1
#
_cell.length_a   1.000
_cell.length_b   1.000
_cell.length_c   1.000
_cell.angle_alpha   90.00
_cell.angle_beta   90.00
_cell.angle_gamma   90.00
#
_symmetry.space_group_name_H-M   'P 1'
#
loop_
_entity.id
_entity.type
_entity.pdbx_description
1 polymer ?
#
loop_
_entity_poly.entity_id
_entity_poly.type
_entity_poly.pdbx_seq_one_letter_code
_entity_poly.pdbx_strand_id
1 'polypeptide(L)'
;MKHCSNCGEQLDDGADVCPSCGVDQTRPLDGGPDRSGGEKYCVECGERINAQAEICPECGVRQPSYRGSGVDSDRLAASILALLLGTLGAHKFYQGNVKLGVIYLCFFWTGIPGLLGIVEGILMLVADDIEYEEKYADGSLLGM
;
A
#
# COMPACT_ATOMS: atom_id res chain seq x y z
N MET A 1 29.55 -14.81 -25.58
CA MET A 1 30.06 -14.41 -24.26
C MET A 1 29.31 -13.16 -23.81
N LYS A 2 28.79 -13.13 -22.58
CA LYS A 2 28.08 -11.99 -22.00
C LYS A 2 28.83 -11.50 -20.74
N HIS A 3 28.70 -10.24 -20.39
CA HIS A 3 29.29 -9.69 -19.16
C HIS A 3 28.24 -9.60 -18.07
N CYS A 4 28.65 -9.86 -16.83
CA CYS A 4 27.78 -9.75 -15.67
C CYS A 4 27.31 -8.30 -15.49
N SER A 5 26.00 -8.07 -15.43
CA SER A 5 25.39 -6.74 -15.26
C SER A 5 25.72 -6.06 -13.93
N ASN A 6 26.05 -6.84 -12.89
CA ASN A 6 26.39 -6.32 -11.56
C ASN A 6 27.90 -6.05 -11.38
N CYS A 7 28.77 -7.03 -11.69
CA CYS A 7 30.20 -6.96 -11.37
C CYS A 7 31.14 -6.92 -12.59
N GLY A 8 30.63 -7.01 -13.83
CA GLY A 8 31.41 -6.90 -15.06
C GLY A 8 32.23 -8.11 -15.49
N GLU A 9 32.24 -9.20 -14.71
CA GLU A 9 32.96 -10.45 -15.02
C GLU A 9 32.50 -11.07 -16.35
N GLN A 10 33.40 -11.75 -17.06
CA GLN A 10 33.05 -12.48 -18.29
C GLN A 10 32.35 -13.80 -17.94
N LEU A 11 31.19 -14.03 -18.55
CA LEU A 11 30.38 -15.21 -18.36
C LEU A 11 30.27 -16.03 -19.65
N ASP A 12 30.25 -17.34 -19.47
CA ASP A 12 29.86 -18.29 -20.50
C ASP A 12 28.43 -18.02 -20.99
N ASP A 13 28.16 -18.31 -22.25
CA ASP A 13 26.87 -18.01 -22.89
C ASP A 13 25.66 -18.71 -22.24
N GLY A 14 25.89 -19.81 -21.51
CA GLY A 14 24.86 -20.54 -20.75
C GLY A 14 24.86 -20.28 -19.24
N ALA A 15 25.62 -19.30 -18.73
CA ALA A 15 25.65 -19.02 -17.30
C ALA A 15 24.40 -18.25 -16.85
N ASP A 16 23.57 -18.92 -16.06
CA ASP A 16 22.37 -18.32 -15.45
C ASP A 16 22.72 -17.50 -14.20
N VAL A 17 23.75 -17.89 -13.46
CA VAL A 17 24.22 -17.20 -12.25
C VAL A 17 25.70 -16.85 -12.39
N CYS A 18 26.08 -15.62 -12.03
CA CYS A 18 27.48 -15.20 -12.04
C CYS A 18 28.27 -15.94 -10.94
N PRO A 19 29.36 -16.67 -11.26
CA PRO A 19 30.14 -17.39 -10.25
C PRO A 19 31.02 -16.47 -9.38
N SER A 20 31.22 -15.22 -9.79
CA SER A 20 32.08 -14.25 -9.07
C SER A 20 31.30 -13.45 -8.02
N CYS A 21 30.07 -13.03 -8.33
CA CYS A 21 29.24 -12.21 -7.42
C CYS A 21 27.86 -12.81 -7.08
N GLY A 22 27.49 -13.94 -7.68
CA GLY A 22 26.26 -14.67 -7.36
C GLY A 22 24.97 -14.11 -7.97
N VAL A 23 25.01 -13.04 -8.77
CA VAL A 23 23.77 -12.47 -9.36
C VAL A 23 23.24 -13.31 -10.54
N ASP A 24 21.92 -13.51 -10.56
CA ASP A 24 21.18 -14.17 -11.65
C ASP A 24 21.13 -13.25 -12.89
N GLN A 25 21.55 -13.77 -14.03
CA GLN A 25 21.68 -13.06 -15.32
C GLN A 25 20.59 -13.42 -16.32
N THR A 26 19.62 -14.25 -15.93
CA THR A 26 18.48 -14.66 -16.78
C THR A 26 17.29 -13.73 -16.65
N ARG A 27 17.26 -12.88 -15.62
CA ARG A 27 16.14 -11.96 -15.39
C ARG A 27 16.20 -10.76 -16.34
N PRO A 28 15.14 -10.52 -17.13
CA PRO A 28 14.99 -9.25 -17.85
C PRO A 28 15.02 -8.09 -16.85
N LEU A 29 15.82 -7.07 -17.14
CA LEU A 29 15.83 -5.80 -16.39
C LEU A 29 14.58 -4.96 -16.67
N ASP A 30 13.74 -5.40 -17.60
CA ASP A 30 12.45 -4.81 -17.88
C ASP A 30 11.49 -5.27 -16.79
N GLY A 31 10.90 -4.31 -16.08
CA GLY A 31 9.80 -4.51 -15.13
C GLY A 31 8.55 -5.06 -15.82
N GLY A 32 8.64 -6.30 -16.30
CA GLY A 32 7.57 -7.09 -16.87
C GLY A 32 6.65 -7.61 -15.76
N PRO A 33 5.38 -7.89 -16.10
CA PRO A 33 4.33 -8.14 -15.12
C PRO A 33 4.41 -9.59 -14.63
N ASP A 34 5.44 -9.93 -13.85
CA ASP A 34 5.34 -11.08 -12.96
C ASP A 34 4.54 -10.64 -11.73
N ARG A 35 3.28 -11.07 -11.72
CA ARG A 35 2.38 -10.98 -10.57
C ARG A 35 2.82 -11.96 -9.48
N SER A 36 3.98 -11.69 -8.89
CA SER A 36 4.31 -12.13 -7.55
C SER A 36 4.81 -10.92 -6.77
N GLY A 37 3.87 -10.06 -6.34
CA GLY A 37 4.08 -9.02 -5.33
C GLY A 37 4.39 -9.58 -3.94
N GLY A 38 5.02 -10.75 -3.87
CA GLY A 38 5.38 -11.47 -2.66
C GLY A 38 6.86 -11.37 -2.30
N GLU A 39 7.67 -10.67 -3.10
CA GLU A 39 9.11 -10.54 -2.87
C GLU A 39 9.56 -9.08 -3.02
N LYS A 40 10.49 -8.66 -2.18
CA LYS A 40 11.18 -7.37 -2.22
C LYS A 40 12.68 -7.59 -2.02
N TYR A 41 13.48 -6.57 -2.31
CA TYR A 41 14.92 -6.61 -2.01
C TYR A 41 15.20 -6.01 -0.65
N CYS A 42 16.11 -6.62 0.10
CA CYS A 42 16.62 -6.05 1.35
C CYS A 42 17.32 -4.72 1.06
N VAL A 43 16.93 -3.66 1.75
CA VAL A 43 17.51 -2.31 1.56
C VAL A 43 18.98 -2.19 2.00
N GLU A 44 19.48 -3.17 2.75
CA GLU A 44 20.86 -3.20 3.25
C GLU A 44 21.74 -4.19 2.45
N CYS A 45 21.39 -5.48 2.45
CA CYS A 45 22.24 -6.51 1.85
C CYS A 45 21.88 -6.89 0.41
N GLY A 46 20.74 -6.41 -0.11
CA GLY A 46 20.30 -6.69 -1.47
C GLY A 46 19.70 -8.09 -1.71
N GLU A 47 19.56 -8.93 -0.68
CA GLU A 47 18.94 -10.25 -0.82
C GLU A 47 17.46 -10.16 -1.21
N ARG A 48 16.98 -11.13 -2.00
CA ARG A 48 15.55 -11.31 -2.28
C ARG A 48 14.86 -11.92 -1.08
N ILE A 49 13.97 -11.16 -0.48
CA ILE A 49 13.23 -11.54 0.71
C ILE A 49 11.74 -11.48 0.44
N ASN A 50 10.94 -12.16 1.26
CA ASN A 50 9.50 -12.03 1.19
C ASN A 50 9.09 -10.55 1.37
N ALA A 51 8.13 -10.07 0.58
CA ALA A 51 7.63 -8.70 0.66
C ALA A 51 7.13 -8.37 2.08
N GLN A 52 6.46 -9.33 2.73
CA GLN A 52 5.97 -9.20 4.10
C GLN A 52 7.05 -9.39 5.17
N ALA A 53 8.30 -9.72 4.81
CA ALA A 53 9.37 -9.86 5.80
C ALA A 53 9.59 -8.53 6.52
N GLU A 54 9.34 -8.53 7.83
CA GLU A 54 9.66 -7.40 8.74
C GLU A 54 11.15 -7.37 9.10
N ILE A 55 11.82 -8.53 9.09
CA ILE A 55 13.26 -8.67 9.34
C ILE A 55 13.84 -9.50 8.20
N CYS A 56 14.94 -9.04 7.61
CA CYS A 56 15.68 -9.81 6.60
C CYS A 56 16.28 -11.09 7.26
N PRO A 57 15.97 -12.30 6.76
CA PRO A 57 16.51 -13.55 7.33
C PRO A 57 18.02 -13.69 7.12
N GLU A 58 18.60 -13.01 6.14
CA GLU A 58 20.04 -13.12 5.84
C GLU A 58 20.91 -12.15 6.67
N CYS A 59 20.50 -10.88 6.81
CA CYS A 59 21.33 -9.87 7.50
C CYS A 59 20.76 -9.38 8.84
N GLY A 60 19.50 -9.70 9.16
CA GLY A 60 18.86 -9.30 10.42
C GLY A 60 18.38 -7.85 10.49
N VAL A 61 18.53 -7.04 9.44
CA VAL A 61 18.02 -5.66 9.41
C VAL A 61 16.50 -5.64 9.23
N ARG A 62 15.83 -4.80 10.02
CA ARG A 62 14.38 -4.55 9.92
C ARG A 62 14.07 -3.88 8.58
N GLN A 63 13.10 -4.43 7.88
CA GLN A 63 12.68 -3.96 6.56
C GLN A 63 11.44 -3.07 6.68
N PRO A 64 11.27 -2.12 5.75
CA PRO A 64 10.03 -1.34 5.68
C PRO A 64 8.86 -2.29 5.42
N SER A 65 7.77 -2.06 6.15
CA SER A 65 6.54 -2.84 6.03
C SER A 65 6.02 -2.75 4.60
N TYR A 66 5.80 -3.90 3.97
CA TYR A 66 5.14 -3.92 2.68
C TYR A 66 3.64 -3.77 2.92
N ARG A 67 3.13 -2.54 2.72
CA ARG A 67 1.71 -2.36 2.44
C ARG A 67 1.52 -2.72 0.98
N GLY A 68 0.82 -3.83 0.74
CA GLY A 68 0.56 -4.30 -0.61
C GLY A 68 -0.14 -3.23 -1.43
N SER A 69 0.10 -3.20 -2.73
CA SER A 69 -0.51 -2.26 -3.68
C SER A 69 -1.99 -2.60 -3.97
N GLY A 70 -2.75 -2.94 -2.94
CA GLY A 70 -4.16 -3.32 -3.01
C GLY A 70 -4.96 -2.44 -2.09
N VAL A 71 -6.10 -1.94 -2.55
CA VAL A 71 -6.99 -1.10 -1.75
C VAL A 71 -7.47 -1.88 -0.54
N ASP A 72 -7.19 -1.36 0.66
CA ASP A 72 -7.65 -1.96 1.91
C ASP A 72 -9.18 -2.10 1.92
N SER A 73 -9.68 -3.28 2.33
CA SER A 73 -11.12 -3.56 2.33
C SER A 73 -11.89 -2.64 3.29
N ASP A 74 -11.27 -2.27 4.42
CA ASP A 74 -11.84 -1.36 5.41
C ASP A 74 -11.95 0.07 4.86
N ARG A 75 -10.91 0.51 4.14
CA ARG A 75 -10.90 1.79 3.42
C ARG A 75 -11.97 1.81 2.32
N LEU A 76 -12.10 0.74 1.57
CA LEU A 76 -13.13 0.60 0.54
C LEU A 76 -14.54 0.61 1.15
N ALA A 77 -14.75 -0.11 2.25
CA ALA A 77 -16.02 -0.10 2.97
C ALA A 77 -16.34 1.30 3.49
N ALA A 78 -15.38 1.98 4.13
CA ALA A 78 -15.56 3.32 4.67
C ALA A 78 -15.90 4.35 3.58
N SER A 79 -15.22 4.27 2.44
CA SER A 79 -15.48 5.16 1.30
C SER A 79 -16.83 4.90 0.62
N ILE A 80 -17.22 3.64 0.43
CA ILE A 80 -18.56 3.28 -0.10
C ILE A 80 -19.65 3.75 0.86
N LEU A 81 -19.47 3.56 2.17
CA LEU A 81 -20.40 4.04 3.19
C LEU A 81 -20.50 5.57 3.19
N ALA A 82 -19.40 6.27 2.96
CA ALA A 82 -19.40 7.73 2.88
C ALA A 82 -20.17 8.23 1.64
N LEU A 83 -20.03 7.55 0.49
CA LEU A 83 -20.74 7.92 -0.74
C LEU A 83 -22.24 7.60 -0.69
N LEU A 84 -22.61 6.43 -0.16
CA LEU A 84 -24.01 5.97 -0.18
C LEU A 84 -24.80 6.40 1.06
N LEU A 85 -24.16 6.41 2.22
CA LEU A 85 -24.78 6.70 3.53
C LEU A 85 -24.17 7.95 4.21
N GLY A 86 -23.48 8.81 3.45
CA GLY A 86 -22.87 10.05 3.96
C GLY A 86 -23.88 11.00 4.60
N THR A 87 -25.09 11.11 4.04
CA THR A 87 -26.17 11.97 4.59
C THR A 87 -26.59 11.53 5.99
N LEU A 88 -26.50 10.24 6.30
CA LEU A 88 -26.78 9.71 7.65
C LEU A 88 -25.56 9.75 8.57
N GLY A 89 -24.35 9.90 8.01
CA GLY A 89 -23.09 9.85 8.75
C GLY A 89 -22.63 8.44 9.14
N ALA A 90 -23.13 7.40 8.46
CA ALA A 90 -22.84 6.00 8.83
C ALA A 90 -21.36 5.66 8.76
N HIS A 91 -20.61 6.26 7.83
CA HIS A 91 -19.18 6.04 7.67
C HIS A 91 -18.36 6.52 8.88
N LYS A 92 -18.79 7.58 9.58
CA LYS A 92 -18.13 8.05 10.81
C LYS A 92 -18.29 7.06 11.97
N PHE A 93 -19.42 6.37 12.06
CA PHE A 93 -19.60 5.28 13.03
C PHE A 93 -18.73 4.07 12.69
N TYR A 94 -18.59 3.76 11.40
CA TYR A 94 -17.72 2.67 10.94
C TYR A 94 -16.24 2.94 11.28
N GLN A 95 -15.78 4.18 11.13
CA GLN A 95 -14.42 4.62 11.49
C GLN A 95 -14.20 4.76 13.02
N GLY A 96 -15.21 4.48 13.85
CA GLY A 96 -15.11 4.59 15.31
C GLY A 96 -15.32 6.01 15.88
N ASN A 97 -15.51 7.03 15.05
CA ASN A 97 -15.77 8.40 15.49
C ASN A 97 -17.26 8.65 15.77
N VAL A 98 -17.75 8.09 16.87
CA VAL A 98 -19.15 8.16 17.30
C VAL A 98 -19.62 9.61 17.49
N LYS A 99 -18.75 10.49 17.98
CA LYS A 99 -19.10 11.91 18.22
C LYS A 99 -19.47 12.61 16.92
N LEU A 100 -18.63 12.50 15.88
CA LEU A 100 -18.94 13.05 14.56
C LEU A 100 -20.12 12.34 13.91
N GLY A 101 -20.24 11.02 14.07
CA GLY A 101 -21.40 10.26 13.59
C GLY A 101 -22.73 10.80 14.14
N VAL A 102 -22.81 11.07 15.45
CA VAL A 102 -24.01 11.64 16.08
C VAL A 102 -24.28 13.06 15.55
N ILE A 103 -23.25 13.88 15.35
CA ILE A 103 -23.40 15.22 14.76
C ILE A 103 -23.98 15.11 13.35
N TYR A 104 -23.43 14.24 12.50
CA TYR A 104 -23.93 14.03 11.14
C TYR A 104 -25.39 13.55 11.16
N LEU A 105 -25.72 12.63 12.07
CA LEU A 105 -27.10 12.14 12.24
C LEU A 105 -28.04 13.24 12.71
N CYS A 106 -27.63 14.18 13.56
CA CYS A 106 -28.47 15.32 13.97
C CYS A 106 -28.72 16.30 12.81
N PHE A 107 -27.77 16.45 11.90
CA PHE A 107 -27.87 17.35 10.75
C PHE A 107 -28.30 16.67 9.45
N PHE A 108 -28.72 15.39 9.47
CA PHE A 108 -29.02 14.62 8.26
C PHE A 108 -30.09 15.28 7.36
N TRP A 109 -31.06 15.95 7.97
CA TRP A 109 -32.16 16.63 7.27
C TRP A 109 -31.72 17.91 6.52
N THR A 110 -30.54 18.44 6.83
CA THR A 110 -29.99 19.62 6.14
C THR A 110 -29.33 19.28 4.81
N GLY A 111 -29.05 18.00 4.54
CA GLY A 111 -28.30 17.55 3.36
C GLY A 111 -26.80 17.91 3.38
N ILE A 112 -26.35 18.78 4.30
CA ILE A 112 -24.94 19.17 4.48
C ILE A 112 -24.04 17.94 4.77
N PRO A 113 -24.42 17.01 5.67
CA PRO A 113 -23.63 15.79 5.92
C PRO A 113 -23.45 14.94 4.66
N GLY A 114 -24.42 14.96 3.74
CA GLY A 114 -24.34 14.23 2.47
C GLY A 114 -23.24 14.78 1.56
N LEU A 115 -23.15 16.11 1.43
CA LEU A 115 -22.10 16.74 0.63
C LEU A 115 -20.71 16.48 1.23
N LEU A 116 -20.57 16.62 2.56
CA LEU A 116 -19.31 16.33 3.25
C LEU A 116 -18.92 14.85 3.12
N GLY A 117 -19.89 13.93 3.25
CA GLY A 117 -19.67 12.50 3.08
C GLY A 117 -19.23 12.13 1.66
N ILE A 118 -19.76 12.78 0.63
CA ILE A 118 -19.31 12.57 -0.75
C ILE A 118 -17.86 13.02 -0.92
N VAL A 119 -17.52 14.22 -0.43
CA VAL A 119 -16.15 14.74 -0.51
C VAL A 119 -15.16 13.83 0.24
N GLU A 120 -15.48 13.45 1.48
CA GLU A 120 -14.67 12.51 2.26
C GLU A 120 -14.55 11.13 1.57
N GLY A 121 -15.65 10.62 1.00
CA GLY A 121 -15.66 9.36 0.25
C GLY A 121 -14.69 9.38 -0.94
N ILE A 122 -14.67 10.48 -1.70
CA ILE A 122 -13.75 10.65 -2.83
C ILE A 122 -12.31 10.78 -2.33
N LEU A 123 -12.06 11.57 -1.28
CA LEU A 123 -10.72 11.72 -0.70
C LEU A 123 -10.15 10.37 -0.23
N MET A 124 -10.96 9.57 0.47
CA MET A 124 -10.58 8.22 0.88
C MET A 124 -10.34 7.29 -0.30
N LEU A 125 -11.07 7.42 -1.41
CA LEU A 125 -10.81 6.61 -2.62
C LEU A 125 -9.53 7.00 -3.35
N VAL A 126 -9.11 8.26 -3.27
CA VAL A 126 -7.94 8.77 -4.00
C VAL A 126 -6.65 8.68 -3.17
N ALA A 127 -6.75 8.74 -1.84
CA ALA A 127 -5.60 8.60 -0.95
C ALA A 127 -4.80 7.31 -1.22
N ASP A 128 -3.51 7.29 -0.98
CA ASP A 128 -2.77 6.03 -0.90
C ASP A 128 -2.89 5.43 0.51
N ASP A 129 -2.51 4.16 0.68
CA ASP A 129 -2.77 3.44 1.94
C ASP A 129 -2.01 4.05 3.13
N ILE A 130 -0.87 4.70 2.86
CA ILE A 130 -0.12 5.44 3.90
C ILE A 130 -0.90 6.71 4.29
N GLU A 131 -1.33 7.50 3.31
CA GLU A 131 -2.11 8.71 3.57
C GLU A 131 -3.45 8.41 4.26
N TYR A 132 -4.13 7.33 3.87
CA TYR A 132 -5.37 6.89 4.51
C TYR A 132 -5.18 6.61 6.00
N GLU A 133 -4.16 5.81 6.33
CA GLU A 133 -3.85 5.41 7.70
C GLU A 133 -3.44 6.59 8.57
N GLU A 134 -2.68 7.53 8.02
CA GLU A 134 -2.19 8.68 8.76
C GLU A 134 -3.29 9.71 9.02
N LYS A 135 -4.19 9.93 8.05
CA LYS A 135 -5.13 11.06 8.08
C LYS A 135 -6.58 10.66 8.28
N TYR A 136 -7.03 9.55 7.70
CA TYR A 136 -8.47 9.28 7.53
C TYR A 136 -8.99 8.06 8.33
N ALA A 137 -8.09 7.17 8.77
CA ALA A 137 -8.46 5.92 9.45
C ALA A 137 -9.18 6.14 10.81
N ASP A 138 -8.93 7.25 11.49
CA ASP A 138 -9.56 7.62 12.76
C ASP A 138 -10.94 8.31 12.58
N GLY A 139 -11.32 8.56 11.34
CA GLY A 139 -12.52 9.29 10.97
C GLY A 139 -12.50 10.78 11.29
N SER A 140 -11.31 11.39 11.32
CA SER A 140 -11.14 12.84 11.31
C SER A 140 -11.91 13.51 10.15
N LEU A 141 -12.25 14.79 10.30
CA LEU A 141 -13.00 15.52 9.28
C LEU A 141 -12.04 15.99 8.19
N LEU A 142 -12.16 15.47 6.97
CA LEU A 142 -11.27 15.78 5.83
C LEU A 142 -9.77 15.51 6.10
N GLY A 143 -9.42 14.62 7.03
CA GLY A 143 -8.02 14.26 7.26
C GLY A 143 -7.22 15.26 8.10
N MET A 144 -7.91 16.06 8.94
CA MET A 144 -7.35 17.16 9.75
C MET A 144 -7.44 16.91 11.25
#